data_AF-A0A9D7AEB7-F1
#
_entry.id   AF-A0A9D7AEB7-F1
#
_cell.length_a   1.000
_cell.length_b   1.000
_cell.length_c   1.000
_cell.angle_alpha   90.00
_cell.angle_beta   90.00
_cell.angle_gamma   90.00
#
_symmetry.space_group_name_H-M   'P 1'
#
loop_
_entity.id
_entity.type
_entity.pdbx_description
1 polymer ?
#
loop_
_entity_poly.entity_id
_entity_poly.type
_entity_poly.pdbx_seq_one_letter_code
_entity_poly.pdbx_strand_id
1 'polypeptide(L)'
;ATGETASLAVAGQNEVENIAQVDAKYLLSSRNWVGQKVPYHASAAGKILLAFNVAQIPNGKLGKLTDSTITNKTDLESELVKVRSVGYAVIVDELEPGLVAISVPVVNESGLVVAALSVSGPSARLNQTRINELVKLLKNEVSKVALPNSISTNRKKGAA
;
A
#
# COMPACT_ATOMS: atom_id res chain seq x y z
N ALA A 1 -11.18 12.21 -7.38
CA ALA A 1 -10.32 13.39 -7.10
C ALA A 1 -8.91 13.26 -7.69
N THR A 2 -8.29 12.08 -7.65
CA THR A 2 -6.89 11.86 -8.10
C THR A 2 -6.74 11.75 -9.63
N GLY A 3 -7.69 11.08 -10.29
CA GLY A 3 -7.61 10.67 -11.69
C GLY A 3 -6.86 9.34 -11.91
N GLU A 4 -6.09 8.91 -10.92
CA GLU A 4 -5.29 7.68 -10.91
C GLU A 4 -6.00 6.54 -10.19
N THR A 5 -5.44 5.32 -10.31
CA THR A 5 -5.97 4.12 -9.67
C THR A 5 -5.87 4.26 -8.15
N ALA A 6 -6.97 4.00 -7.44
CA ALA A 6 -7.01 3.93 -5.99
C ALA A 6 -7.32 2.51 -5.54
N SER A 7 -6.61 2.00 -4.53
CA SER A 7 -6.83 0.64 -4.01
C SER A 7 -6.83 0.59 -2.48
N LEU A 8 -7.58 -0.35 -1.92
CA LEU A 8 -7.58 -0.69 -0.51
C LEU A 8 -6.99 -2.08 -0.33
N ALA A 9 -6.00 -2.19 0.54
CA ALA A 9 -5.29 -3.44 0.77
C ALA A 9 -5.19 -3.81 2.26
N VAL A 10 -5.14 -5.11 2.52
CA VAL A 10 -4.95 -5.71 3.85
C VAL A 10 -3.74 -6.63 3.84
N ALA A 11 -3.30 -7.04 5.03
CA ALA A 11 -2.26 -8.05 5.17
C ALA A 11 -2.81 -9.43 4.81
N GLY A 12 -2.27 -10.04 3.76
CA GLY A 12 -2.42 -11.47 3.48
C GLY A 12 -1.36 -12.29 4.22
N GLN A 13 -1.34 -13.60 3.99
CA GLN A 13 -0.44 -14.51 4.72
C GLN A 13 1.05 -14.20 4.49
N ASN A 14 1.44 -13.91 3.24
CA ASN A 14 2.84 -13.65 2.86
C ASN A 14 3.00 -12.43 1.95
N GLU A 15 1.89 -11.78 1.60
CA GLU A 15 1.83 -10.72 0.59
C GLU A 15 0.68 -9.77 0.88
N VAL A 16 0.70 -8.61 0.23
CA VAL A 16 -0.38 -7.64 0.27
C VAL A 16 -1.55 -8.15 -0.55
N GLU A 17 -2.75 -8.10 0.02
CA GLU A 17 -4.01 -8.44 -0.67
C GLU A 17 -4.81 -7.16 -0.93
N ASN A 18 -4.97 -6.78 -2.21
CA ASN A 18 -5.89 -5.71 -2.58
C ASN A 18 -7.32 -6.26 -2.62
N ILE A 19 -8.19 -5.68 -1.79
CA ILE A 19 -9.57 -6.13 -1.59
C ILE A 19 -10.60 -5.25 -2.29
N ALA A 20 -10.21 -4.03 -2.69
CA ALA A 20 -11.02 -3.13 -3.49
C ALA A 20 -10.13 -2.23 -4.34
N GLN A 21 -10.64 -1.83 -5.50
CA GLN A 21 -9.98 -0.91 -6.41
C GLN A 21 -11.00 -0.04 -7.14
N VAL A 22 -10.62 1.21 -7.40
CA VAL A 22 -11.24 2.09 -8.37
C VAL A 22 -10.20 2.41 -9.43
N ASP A 23 -10.54 2.14 -10.69
CA ASP A 23 -9.62 2.32 -11.81
C ASP A 23 -9.37 3.80 -12.14
N ALA A 24 -8.18 4.08 -12.68
CA ALA A 24 -7.84 5.38 -13.20
C ALA A 24 -8.76 5.80 -14.36
N LYS A 25 -8.84 7.11 -14.61
CA LYS A 25 -9.56 7.67 -15.76
C LYS A 25 -8.75 7.63 -17.06
N TYR A 26 -7.48 7.26 -16.99
CA TYR A 26 -6.53 7.30 -18.09
C TYR A 26 -6.34 5.94 -18.74
N LEU A 27 -6.17 5.92 -20.07
CA LEU A 27 -5.85 4.69 -20.82
C LEU A 27 -4.54 4.06 -20.35
N LEU A 28 -3.49 4.87 -20.18
CA LEU A 28 -2.25 4.44 -19.55
C LEU A 28 -2.39 4.57 -18.03
N SER A 29 -2.58 3.45 -17.36
CA SER A 29 -2.81 3.36 -15.93
C SER A 29 -2.18 2.11 -15.33
N SER A 30 -2.23 2.01 -14.00
CA SER A 30 -1.84 0.78 -13.31
C SER A 30 -2.86 -0.32 -13.56
N ARG A 31 -2.39 -1.57 -13.56
CA ARG A 31 -3.23 -2.77 -13.72
C ARG A 31 -4.31 -2.90 -12.63
N ASN A 32 -5.23 -3.82 -12.82
CA ASN A 32 -6.09 -4.30 -11.73
C ASN A 32 -5.27 -5.10 -10.71
N TRP A 33 -5.24 -4.61 -9.47
CA TRP A 33 -4.50 -5.21 -8.37
C TRP A 33 -5.34 -6.17 -7.53
N VAL A 34 -6.66 -6.19 -7.66
CA VAL A 34 -7.53 -7.08 -6.87
C VAL A 34 -7.21 -8.53 -7.21
N GLY A 35 -6.99 -9.34 -6.17
CA GLY A 35 -6.56 -10.74 -6.30
C GLY A 35 -5.12 -10.94 -6.77
N GLN A 36 -4.35 -9.86 -6.98
CA GLN A 36 -2.94 -9.94 -7.30
C GLN A 36 -2.10 -10.03 -6.03
N LYS A 37 -1.07 -10.85 -6.12
CA LYS A 37 -0.06 -11.06 -5.10
C LYS A 37 1.01 -9.98 -5.20
N VAL A 38 1.15 -9.14 -4.18
CA VAL A 38 2.13 -8.03 -4.18
C VAL A 38 3.06 -8.15 -2.98
N PRO A 39 4.39 -8.15 -3.17
CA PRO A 39 5.33 -8.30 -2.06
C PRO A 39 5.28 -7.11 -1.10
N TYR A 40 5.46 -7.38 0.19
CA TYR A 40 5.39 -6.34 1.22
C TYR A 40 6.49 -5.29 1.09
N HIS A 41 7.73 -5.70 0.83
CA HIS A 41 8.90 -4.82 0.86
C HIS A 41 8.96 -3.83 -0.30
N ALA A 42 8.39 -4.19 -1.44
CA ALA A 42 8.42 -3.41 -2.67
C ALA A 42 7.06 -2.80 -3.03
N SER A 43 6.16 -2.64 -2.05
CA SER A 43 4.87 -1.97 -2.26
C SER A 43 4.62 -0.91 -1.20
N ALA A 44 4.01 0.21 -1.58
CA ALA A 44 3.67 1.27 -0.62
C ALA A 44 2.69 0.77 0.44
N ALA A 45 1.66 0.00 0.04
CA ALA A 45 0.73 -0.63 0.96
C ALA A 45 1.43 -1.62 1.89
N GLY A 46 2.36 -2.41 1.36
CA GLY A 46 3.10 -3.37 2.15
C GLY A 46 4.01 -2.72 3.18
N LYS A 47 4.70 -1.63 2.80
CA LYS A 47 5.48 -0.82 3.74
C LYS A 47 4.61 -0.22 4.85
N ILE A 48 3.37 0.19 4.57
CA ILE A 48 2.42 0.60 5.63
C ILE A 48 2.10 -0.57 6.57
N LEU A 49 1.71 -1.72 6.03
CA LEU A 49 1.30 -2.88 6.83
C LEU A 49 2.46 -3.40 7.70
N LEU A 50 3.68 -3.40 7.18
CA LEU A 50 4.90 -3.72 7.93
C LEU A 50 5.23 -2.63 8.98
N ALA A 51 5.20 -1.36 8.59
CA ALA A 51 5.57 -0.25 9.47
C ALA A 51 4.66 -0.14 10.68
N PHE A 52 3.41 -0.60 10.60
CA PHE A 52 2.47 -0.61 11.71
C PHE A 52 2.23 -2.00 12.32
N ASN A 53 3.14 -2.95 12.08
CA ASN A 53 3.13 -4.31 12.65
C ASN A 53 1.86 -5.13 12.33
N VAL A 54 1.13 -4.78 11.27
CA VAL A 54 -0.02 -5.56 10.77
C VAL A 54 0.46 -6.81 10.04
N ALA A 55 1.63 -6.72 9.40
CA ALA A 55 2.37 -7.82 8.82
C ALA A 55 3.80 -7.88 9.40
N GLN A 56 4.46 -9.02 9.24
CA GLN A 56 5.85 -9.23 9.66
C GLN A 56 6.78 -9.18 8.45
N ILE A 57 7.99 -8.66 8.65
CA ILE A 57 9.01 -8.64 7.60
C ILE A 57 9.32 -10.10 7.19
N PRO A 58 9.24 -10.45 5.89
CA PRO A 58 9.56 -11.79 5.45
C PRO A 58 10.97 -12.23 5.87
N ASN A 59 11.10 -13.48 6.29
CA ASN A 59 12.41 -14.06 6.57
C ASN A 59 13.18 -14.32 5.26
N GLY A 60 14.50 -14.11 5.29
CA GLY A 60 15.39 -14.39 4.15
C GLY A 60 15.69 -13.17 3.28
N LYS A 61 16.18 -13.43 2.06
CA LYS A 61 16.49 -12.36 1.09
C LYS A 61 15.20 -11.81 0.49
N LEU A 62 15.10 -10.48 0.40
CA LEU A 62 14.00 -9.82 -0.28
C LEU A 62 14.27 -9.84 -1.78
N GLY A 63 13.29 -10.27 -2.57
CA GLY A 63 13.44 -10.37 -4.02
C GLY A 63 13.70 -9.01 -4.68
N LYS A 64 14.69 -8.94 -5.56
CA LYS A 64 14.95 -7.76 -6.40
C LYS A 64 13.99 -7.78 -7.59
N LEU A 65 13.16 -6.74 -7.73
CA LEU A 65 12.20 -6.60 -8.83
C LEU A 65 12.69 -5.57 -9.85
N THR A 66 13.38 -4.55 -9.36
CA THR A 66 13.98 -3.45 -10.12
C THR A 66 15.30 -3.03 -9.46
N ASP A 67 16.00 -2.07 -10.05
CA ASP A 67 17.18 -1.46 -9.44
C ASP A 67 16.87 -0.59 -8.22
N SER A 68 15.62 -0.13 -8.07
CA SER A 68 15.17 0.66 -6.92
C SER A 68 14.65 -0.21 -5.77
N THR A 69 14.45 -1.52 -5.97
CA THR A 69 13.91 -2.40 -4.93
C THR A 69 14.84 -2.48 -3.71
N ILE A 70 14.29 -2.30 -2.51
CA ILE A 70 15.00 -2.59 -1.26
C ILE A 70 15.15 -4.11 -1.09
N THR A 71 16.38 -4.64 -1.12
CA THR A 71 16.62 -6.10 -1.13
C THR A 71 17.16 -6.68 0.17
N ASN A 72 17.45 -5.85 1.18
CA ASN A 72 17.94 -6.32 2.48
C ASN A 72 17.09 -5.80 3.64
N LYS A 73 17.12 -6.56 4.73
CA LYS A 73 16.26 -6.36 5.89
C LYS A 73 16.56 -5.05 6.64
N THR A 74 17.83 -4.71 6.82
CA THR A 74 18.25 -3.52 7.57
C THR A 74 17.77 -2.23 6.90
N ASP A 75 17.89 -2.15 5.57
CA ASP A 75 17.41 -0.99 4.80
C ASP A 75 15.88 -0.91 4.83
N LEU A 76 15.19 -2.06 4.73
CA LEU A 76 13.75 -2.09 4.87
C LEU A 76 13.32 -1.61 6.26
N GLU A 77 13.91 -2.12 7.34
CA GLU A 77 13.62 -1.68 8.70
C GLU A 77 13.82 -0.16 8.88
N SER A 78 14.91 0.38 8.33
CA SER A 78 15.18 1.81 8.33
C SER A 78 14.11 2.61 7.59
N GLU A 79 13.63 2.10 6.45
CA GLU A 79 12.55 2.70 5.69
C GLU A 79 11.22 2.64 6.45
N LEU A 80 10.91 1.51 7.09
CA LEU A 80 9.67 1.34 7.87
C LEU A 80 9.62 2.29 9.08
N VAL A 81 10.76 2.59 9.71
CA VAL A 81 10.84 3.62 10.76
C VAL A 81 10.43 4.99 10.22
N LYS A 82 10.91 5.38 9.03
CA LYS A 82 10.51 6.63 8.38
C LYS A 82 9.02 6.62 8.06
N VAL A 83 8.51 5.55 7.45
CA VAL A 83 7.10 5.37 7.11
C VAL A 83 6.21 5.54 8.33
N ARG A 84 6.59 4.91 9.46
CA ARG A 84 5.86 5.06 10.74
C ARG A 84 5.89 6.50 11.25
N SER A 85 7.02 7.19 11.13
CA SER A 85 7.18 8.58 11.58
C SER A 85 6.37 9.57 10.75
N VAL A 86 6.39 9.45 9.41
CA VAL A 86 5.70 10.40 8.52
C VAL A 86 4.23 10.04 8.27
N GLY A 87 3.84 8.80 8.57
CA GLY A 87 2.47 8.30 8.44
C GLY A 87 2.02 8.04 7.01
N TYR A 88 2.95 7.79 6.09
CA TYR A 88 2.68 7.38 4.71
C TYR A 88 3.91 6.66 4.13
N ALA A 89 3.70 5.90 3.07
CA ALA A 89 4.77 5.28 2.29
C ALA A 89 4.67 5.75 0.83
N VAL A 90 5.82 5.89 0.18
CA VAL A 90 5.92 6.12 -1.26
C VAL A 90 6.89 5.09 -1.82
N ILE A 91 6.53 4.51 -2.96
CA ILE A 91 7.48 3.76 -3.78
C ILE A 91 7.59 4.45 -5.14
N VAL A 92 8.82 4.50 -5.66
CA VAL A 92 9.11 4.99 -7.01
C VAL A 92 9.96 3.92 -7.68
N ASP A 93 9.41 3.30 -8.72
CA ASP A 93 10.07 2.27 -9.52
C ASP A 93 10.51 1.02 -8.73
N GLU A 94 10.03 0.79 -7.50
CA GLU A 94 10.48 -0.35 -6.67
C GLU A 94 9.82 -1.67 -7.05
N LEU A 95 8.55 -1.64 -7.46
CA LEU A 95 7.77 -2.80 -7.87
C LEU A 95 7.94 -3.11 -9.36
N GLU A 96 7.89 -2.06 -10.16
CA GLU A 96 7.99 -2.10 -11.62
C GLU A 96 8.56 -0.75 -12.10
N PRO A 97 9.50 -0.72 -13.07
CA PRO A 97 10.01 0.53 -13.61
C PRO A 97 8.88 1.36 -14.25
N GLY A 98 8.80 2.63 -13.89
CA GLY A 98 7.75 3.55 -14.33
C GLY A 98 6.53 3.59 -13.41
N LEU A 99 6.49 2.83 -12.30
CA LEU A 99 5.36 2.81 -11.38
C LEU A 99 5.65 3.61 -10.10
N VAL A 100 4.73 4.51 -9.76
CA VAL A 100 4.70 5.19 -8.46
C VAL A 100 3.45 4.78 -7.70
N ALA A 101 3.60 4.54 -6.40
CA ALA A 101 2.46 4.38 -5.51
C ALA A 101 2.67 5.12 -4.18
N ILE A 102 1.59 5.68 -3.66
CA ILE A 102 1.52 6.39 -2.38
C ILE A 102 0.49 5.67 -1.53
N SER A 103 0.82 5.37 -0.28
CA SER A 103 -0.11 4.71 0.65
C SER A 103 -0.13 5.38 2.01
N VAL A 104 -1.31 5.38 2.63
CA VAL A 104 -1.54 5.86 4.00
C VAL A 104 -2.21 4.76 4.83
N PRO A 105 -2.02 4.73 6.16
CA PRO A 105 -2.69 3.77 7.02
C PRO A 105 -4.18 4.11 7.15
N VAL A 106 -5.01 3.07 7.18
CA VAL A 106 -6.42 3.16 7.59
C VAL A 106 -6.53 2.57 8.98
N VAL A 107 -7.07 3.35 9.92
CA VAL A 107 -7.17 2.98 11.33
C VAL A 107 -8.62 2.66 11.72
N ASN A 108 -8.79 1.75 12.68
CA ASN A 108 -10.08 1.53 13.34
C ASN A 108 -10.31 2.54 14.48
N GLU A 109 -11.48 2.48 15.11
CA GLU A 109 -11.84 3.33 16.26
C GLU A 109 -10.89 3.22 17.46
N SER A 110 -10.19 2.09 17.60
CA SER A 110 -9.17 1.87 18.63
C SER A 110 -7.79 2.44 18.25
N GLY A 111 -7.67 3.08 17.08
CA GLY A 111 -6.42 3.65 16.57
C GLY A 111 -5.43 2.62 15.99
N LEU A 112 -5.86 1.36 15.81
CA LEU A 112 -5.03 0.31 15.21
C LEU A 112 -5.14 0.36 13.68
N VAL A 113 -4.01 0.21 13.00
CA VAL A 113 -3.99 0.10 11.54
C VAL A 113 -4.59 -1.24 11.13
N VAL A 114 -5.59 -1.21 10.25
CA VAL A 114 -6.32 -2.40 9.77
C VAL A 114 -6.22 -2.59 8.26
N ALA A 115 -5.86 -1.56 7.52
CA ALA A 115 -5.69 -1.59 6.08
C ALA A 115 -4.75 -0.46 5.61
N ALA A 116 -4.43 -0.45 4.31
CA ALA A 116 -3.71 0.63 3.65
C ALA A 116 -4.52 1.13 2.45
N LEU A 117 -4.74 2.45 2.38
CA LEU A 117 -5.35 3.10 1.22
C LEU A 117 -4.25 3.66 0.32
N SER A 118 -4.31 3.35 -0.97
CA SER A 118 -3.25 3.66 -1.92
C SER A 118 -3.76 4.37 -3.15
N VAL A 119 -2.88 5.17 -3.76
CA VAL A 119 -3.01 5.69 -5.12
C VAL A 119 -1.78 5.28 -5.91
N SER A 120 -1.96 4.77 -7.12
CA SER A 120 -0.87 4.33 -7.99
C SER A 120 -1.07 4.78 -9.44
N GLY A 121 0.04 5.02 -10.13
CA GLY A 121 0.05 5.45 -11.52
C GLY A 121 1.48 5.61 -12.07
N PRO A 122 1.60 6.00 -13.35
CA PRO A 122 2.89 6.16 -14.01
C PRO A 122 3.74 7.29 -13.40
N SER A 123 5.04 7.08 -13.26
CA SER A 123 6.01 8.07 -12.77
C SER A 123 6.03 9.34 -13.63
N ALA A 124 5.72 9.22 -14.93
CA ALA A 124 5.57 10.35 -15.84
C ALA A 124 4.49 11.36 -15.41
N ARG A 125 3.46 10.92 -14.66
CA ARG A 125 2.40 11.81 -14.11
C ARG A 125 2.57 12.06 -12.61
N LEU A 126 3.12 11.09 -11.89
CA LEU A 126 3.30 11.13 -10.44
C LEU A 126 4.70 11.65 -10.07
N ASN A 127 4.99 12.90 -10.45
CA ASN A 127 6.19 13.60 -10.00
C ASN A 127 6.12 13.99 -8.51
N GLN A 128 7.23 14.50 -7.96
CA GLN A 128 7.32 14.84 -6.53
C GLN A 128 6.23 15.82 -6.05
N THR A 129 5.89 16.83 -6.86
CA THR A 129 4.82 17.79 -6.53
C THR A 129 3.49 17.05 -6.40
N ARG A 130 3.17 16.20 -7.37
CA ARG A 130 1.93 15.42 -7.38
C ARG A 130 1.88 14.41 -6.23
N ILE A 131 3.00 13.78 -5.90
CA ILE A 131 3.11 12.89 -4.72
C ILE A 131 2.71 13.65 -3.46
N ASN A 132 3.25 14.86 -3.23
CA ASN A 132 2.96 15.64 -2.03
C ASN A 132 1.48 16.03 -1.93
N GLU A 133 0.84 16.38 -3.05
CA GLU A 133 -0.61 16.65 -3.11
C GLU A 133 -1.43 15.41 -2.77
N LEU A 134 -1.07 14.26 -3.35
CA LEU A 134 -1.78 12.99 -3.15
C LEU A 134 -1.65 12.48 -1.71
N VAL A 135 -0.48 12.66 -1.06
CA VAL A 135 -0.31 12.35 0.37
C VAL A 135 -1.31 13.14 1.22
N LYS A 136 -1.42 14.46 0.99
CA LYS A 136 -2.36 15.32 1.74
C LYS A 136 -3.81 14.89 1.51
N LEU A 137 -4.18 14.64 0.25
CA LEU A 137 -5.52 14.20 -0.10
C LEU A 137 -5.85 12.84 0.55
N LEU A 138 -4.96 11.86 0.45
CA LEU A 138 -5.14 10.54 1.05
C LEU A 138 -5.33 10.63 2.56
N LYS A 139 -4.48 11.39 3.26
CA LYS A 139 -4.61 11.63 4.70
C LYS A 139 -5.96 12.25 5.07
N ASN A 140 -6.44 13.21 4.26
CA ASN A 140 -7.74 13.84 4.46
C ASN A 140 -8.91 12.89 4.19
N GLU A 141 -8.79 11.95 3.25
CA GLU A 141 -9.86 10.99 2.99
C GLU A 141 -9.94 9.92 4.07
N VAL A 142 -8.80 9.36 4.52
CA VAL A 142 -8.83 8.33 5.57
C VAL A 142 -9.31 8.87 6.92
N SER A 143 -9.10 10.15 7.23
CA SER A 143 -9.62 10.76 8.47
C SER A 143 -11.15 10.85 8.52
N LYS A 144 -11.84 10.71 7.38
CA LYS A 144 -13.30 10.68 7.30
C LYS A 144 -13.87 9.28 7.44
N VAL A 145 -13.02 8.25 7.36
CA VAL A 145 -13.45 6.85 7.42
C VAL A 145 -13.46 6.41 8.87
N ALA A 146 -14.64 6.17 9.43
CA ALA A 146 -14.81 5.47 10.70
C ALA A 146 -14.95 3.96 10.43
N LEU A 147 -13.99 3.16 10.87
CA LEU A 147 -14.09 1.70 10.81
C LEU A 147 -14.39 1.12 12.20
N PRO A 148 -15.50 0.39 12.36
CA PRO A 148 -15.82 -0.26 13.63
C PRO A 148 -14.77 -1.30 14.00
N ASN A 149 -14.59 -1.54 15.30
CA ASN A 149 -13.56 -2.44 15.84
C ASN A 149 -13.67 -3.92 15.42
N SER A 150 -14.72 -4.31 14.68
CA SER A 150 -14.88 -5.67 14.17
C SER A 150 -15.22 -5.67 12.67
N ILE A 151 -14.24 -6.03 11.85
CA ILE A 151 -14.53 -6.71 10.59
C ILE A 151 -14.52 -8.19 10.94
N SER A 152 -15.68 -8.72 11.32
CA SER A 152 -15.89 -10.16 11.34
C SER A 152 -15.61 -10.65 9.92
N THR A 153 -14.45 -11.27 9.72
CA THR A 153 -14.16 -11.99 8.49
C THR A 153 -15.10 -13.19 8.49
N ASN A 154 -16.30 -12.99 7.95
CA ASN A 154 -17.23 -14.05 7.68
C ASN A 154 -16.67 -14.85 6.50
N ARG A 155 -15.61 -15.63 6.76
CA ARG A 155 -15.17 -16.71 5.87
C ARG A 155 -16.32 -17.70 5.86
N LYS A 156 -17.26 -17.50 4.93
CA LYS A 156 -18.19 -18.55 4.52
C LYS A 156 -17.33 -19.77 4.20
N LYS A 157 -17.41 -20.78 5.06
CA LYS A 157 -17.16 -22.17 4.69
C LYS A 157 -18.15 -22.50 3.56
N GLY A 158 -17.72 -22.36 2.31
CA GLY A 158 -18.24 -23.16 1.19
C GLY A 158 -17.39 -24.43 1.18
N ALA A 159 -17.86 -25.58 1.66
CA ALA A 159 -18.94 -26.44 1.14
C ALA A 159 -18.45 -27.32 -0.03
N ALA A 160 -18.42 -28.63 0.29
CA ALA A 160 -18.32 -29.83 -0.54
C ALA A 160 -16.99 -30.07 -1.29
#